data_AF-A0A6J1GDH2-F1
#
_entry.id   AF-A0A6J1GDH2-F1
#
_cell.length_a   1.000
_cell.length_b   1.000
_cell.length_c   1.000
_cell.angle_alpha   90.00
_cell.angle_beta   90.00
_cell.angle_gamma   90.00
#
_symmetry.space_group_name_H-M   'P 1'
#
loop_
_entity.id
_entity.type
_entity.pdbx_description
1 polymer ?
#
loop_
_entity_poly.entity_id
_entity_poly.type
_entity_poly.pdbx_seq_one_letter_code
_entity_poly.pdbx_strand_id
1 'polypeptide(L)'
;MAEIRLARLEQGQTKIKNVPIAVTPEGFWCCPSPVVFQKTLNKPKPASLPPKILVETKPTPVADRKPRAAAVRDDDRKGNADTSGYGASEVVHRASRPKVEKMPRKIAIEFGEAGTSDIKVVLVGKQGFSVKLSVHKHVLMENSTFFAIKLSDHEDSSLEIGDCEDVEIYVETVGLMYCKEMKQWLMKQNVSRVLRILKVAECLGFKSCMQSCLEYLEAAPWIGDEEEEKVITSILRLQSEGIGVSPVLKRVSANVSKPHNDTLSHIIELVLRSNEERGRREMKLVVLRLLRENQNVPSHASSADICNEIIYSSCRSCLTSLLFLFQQAAETDFSDRKEPVVKQITLEADNLSWLLEILADRQAADEFAVMWSKHQELAALHGKLPVVSRYRVSCITARLFVGIGKGELLPAKDTRKLLLHTWLEPLINDYSWLRHSCGSFDRKVVEEGIGRTILTLPLEDQQSIMLTWLSSFLKVGDSCPNLQRAFEVWWRRTFVRPYVETQGSIHQQDCSIIPQCEP
;
A
#
# COMPACT_ATOMS: atom_id res chain seq x y z
N MET A 1 -0.95 74.88 42.90
CA MET A 1 0.45 75.34 42.92
C MET A 1 1.18 74.48 43.93
N ALA A 2 2.33 73.83 43.72
CA ALA A 2 3.19 73.46 42.60
C ALA A 2 4.23 72.46 43.22
N GLU A 3 4.85 71.60 42.39
CA GLU A 3 6.14 70.88 42.61
C GLU A 3 6.25 69.83 43.75
N ILE A 4 6.50 68.51 43.56
CA ILE A 4 7.50 67.66 42.85
C ILE A 4 8.88 67.59 43.55
N ARG A 5 9.28 66.33 43.90
CA ARG A 5 10.59 65.60 43.87
C ARG A 5 10.94 64.97 45.23
N LEU A 6 11.46 63.73 45.38
CA LEU A 6 11.80 62.57 44.53
C LEU A 6 12.18 61.39 45.48
N ALA A 7 11.91 60.12 45.12
CA ALA A 7 12.70 58.97 45.60
C ALA A 7 12.64 57.78 44.62
N ARG A 8 13.76 57.06 44.56
CA ARG A 8 14.28 56.09 43.57
C ARG A 8 13.37 54.94 43.09
N LEU A 9 13.63 54.54 41.84
CA LEU A 9 13.13 53.35 41.16
C LEU A 9 14.13 52.18 41.35
N GLU A 10 13.69 51.04 41.88
CA GLU A 10 14.46 49.78 41.85
C GLU A 10 14.01 48.85 40.71
N GLN A 11 15.01 48.13 40.20
CA GLN A 11 15.03 47.36 38.96
C GLN A 11 14.60 45.91 39.22
N GLY A 12 13.51 45.45 38.61
CA GLY A 12 13.01 44.07 38.76
C GLY A 12 13.76 43.04 37.91
N GLN A 13 14.32 42.01 38.55
CA GLN A 13 15.08 40.91 37.94
C GLN A 13 14.23 39.93 37.11
N THR A 14 14.70 39.61 35.90
CA THR A 14 14.21 38.49 35.06
C THR A 14 14.82 37.15 35.51
N LYS A 15 13.98 36.13 35.76
CA LYS A 15 14.42 34.76 36.11
C LYS A 15 14.90 34.00 34.87
N ILE A 16 16.21 33.78 34.76
CA ILE A 16 16.86 32.90 33.79
C ILE A 16 16.97 31.50 34.41
N LYS A 17 16.50 30.45 33.71
CA LYS A 17 16.79 29.06 34.10
C LYS A 17 17.96 28.55 33.26
N ASN A 18 19.13 28.42 33.89
CA ASN A 18 20.28 27.72 33.33
C ASN A 18 20.07 26.22 33.57
N VAL A 19 19.98 25.43 32.51
CA VAL A 19 20.02 23.96 32.60
C VAL A 19 21.39 23.55 32.04
N PRO A 20 22.35 23.13 32.87
CA PRO A 20 23.64 22.68 32.37
C PRO A 20 23.45 21.36 31.62
N ILE A 21 23.67 21.39 30.30
CA ILE A 21 23.80 20.20 29.47
C ILE A 21 25.30 20.01 29.28
N ALA A 22 25.90 19.09 30.03
CA ALA A 22 27.31 18.76 29.88
C ALA A 22 27.50 17.85 28.66
N VAL A 23 28.42 18.23 27.77
CA VAL A 23 28.93 17.35 26.70
C VAL A 23 30.09 16.57 27.29
N THR A 24 29.99 15.25 27.41
CA THR A 24 31.13 14.42 27.85
C THR A 24 32.17 14.29 26.73
N PRO A 25 33.44 13.94 27.04
CA PRO A 25 34.48 13.70 26.02
C PRO A 25 34.10 12.62 24.98
N GLU A 26 33.11 11.77 25.28
CA GLU A 26 32.56 10.74 24.38
C GLU A 26 31.32 11.23 23.58
N GLY A 27 30.96 12.50 23.66
CA GLY A 27 29.87 13.09 22.87
C GLY A 27 28.45 12.68 23.31
N PHE A 28 28.25 12.22 24.55
CA PHE A 28 26.91 11.95 25.06
C PHE A 28 26.19 13.25 25.47
N TRP A 29 25.02 13.46 24.86
CA TRP A 29 24.10 14.54 25.18
C TRP A 29 23.01 14.00 26.11
N CYS A 30 22.98 14.45 27.36
CA CYS A 30 21.80 14.28 28.21
C CYS A 30 20.76 15.34 27.81
N CYS A 31 20.04 15.14 26.70
CA CYS A 31 18.87 15.96 26.40
C CYS A 31 17.77 15.71 27.43
N PRO A 32 17.10 16.74 27.97
CA PRO A 32 15.81 16.54 28.61
C PRO A 32 14.80 16.06 27.54
N SER A 33 14.20 14.90 27.79
CA SER A 33 13.16 14.25 26.96
C SER A 33 12.10 15.23 26.40
N PRO A 34 11.50 14.95 25.22
CA PRO A 34 10.47 15.80 24.58
C PRO A 34 9.25 16.16 25.44
N VAL A 35 9.08 15.49 26.60
CA VAL A 35 8.03 15.79 27.58
C VAL A 35 8.12 17.22 28.15
N VAL A 36 9.30 17.86 28.14
CA VAL A 36 9.45 19.24 28.64
C VAL A 36 8.80 20.29 27.73
N PHE A 37 8.58 19.97 26.44
CA PHE A 37 8.00 20.91 25.48
C PHE A 37 6.46 20.84 25.35
N GLN A 38 5.80 19.77 25.83
CA GLN A 38 4.35 19.55 25.60
C GLN A 38 3.44 19.64 26.83
N LYS A 39 3.93 19.61 28.07
CA LYS A 39 3.05 19.64 29.27
C LYS A 39 2.70 21.05 29.74
N THR A 40 1.66 21.65 29.18
CA THR A 40 0.75 22.58 29.89
C THR A 40 -0.57 22.74 29.14
N LEU A 41 -1.32 21.65 29.00
CA LEU A 41 -2.78 21.71 28.88
C LEU A 41 -3.38 20.45 29.52
N ASN A 42 -4.33 20.66 30.44
CA ASN A 42 -5.21 19.70 31.10
C ASN A 42 -4.62 18.79 32.20
N LYS A 43 -5.05 19.04 33.44
CA LYS A 43 -4.94 18.11 34.59
C LYS A 43 -6.17 17.21 34.64
N PRO A 44 -6.00 15.92 35.00
CA PRO A 44 -6.86 15.32 36.02
C PRO A 44 -6.08 14.70 37.19
N LYS A 45 -6.80 14.47 38.30
CA LYS A 45 -6.34 14.00 39.64
C LYS A 45 -5.83 12.53 39.65
N PRO A 46 -5.07 12.11 40.69
CA PRO A 46 -4.40 10.81 40.72
C PRO A 46 -5.26 9.69 41.35
N ALA A 47 -5.09 8.46 40.86
CA ALA A 47 -5.56 7.24 41.52
C ALA A 47 -4.44 6.17 41.56
N SER A 48 -4.11 5.76 42.79
CA SER A 48 -3.59 4.47 43.31
C SER A 48 -2.74 3.52 42.44
N LEU A 49 -1.57 3.16 43.01
CA LEU A 49 -0.71 1.99 42.69
C LEU A 49 -1.44 0.65 42.97
N PRO A 50 -1.03 -0.47 42.31
CA PRO A 50 -0.37 -1.55 43.07
C PRO A 50 0.74 -2.30 42.24
N PRO A 51 1.32 -3.46 42.63
CA PRO A 51 2.74 -3.59 42.94
C PRO A 51 3.57 -4.46 41.95
N LYS A 52 4.89 -4.38 42.09
CA LYS A 52 5.91 -5.19 41.40
C LYS A 52 5.79 -6.68 41.74
N ILE A 53 5.95 -7.58 40.75
CA ILE A 53 6.45 -8.95 40.98
C ILE A 53 7.45 -9.36 39.88
N LEU A 54 8.49 -10.02 40.38
CA LEU A 54 9.67 -10.66 39.82
C LEU A 54 9.36 -11.84 38.89
N VAL A 55 10.29 -12.16 37.99
CA VAL A 55 10.30 -13.31 37.08
C VAL A 55 10.78 -14.57 37.80
N GLU A 56 10.12 -15.72 37.61
CA GLU A 56 10.79 -17.03 37.40
C GLU A 56 9.85 -18.16 36.88
N THR A 57 10.34 -18.83 35.82
CA THR A 57 10.21 -20.24 35.37
C THR A 57 8.87 -21.04 35.29
N LYS A 58 8.70 -21.69 34.11
CA LYS A 58 7.74 -22.74 33.64
C LYS A 58 7.65 -24.01 34.54
N PRO A 59 6.73 -25.00 34.35
CA PRO A 59 5.89 -25.35 33.16
C PRO A 59 4.39 -25.75 33.38
N THR A 60 3.67 -25.92 32.26
CA THR A 60 2.30 -26.45 31.95
C THR A 60 1.88 -27.79 32.63
N PRO A 61 0.57 -28.21 32.73
CA PRO A 61 -0.39 -28.35 31.59
C PRO A 61 -1.95 -28.31 31.82
N VAL A 62 -2.70 -28.17 30.70
CA VAL A 62 -4.00 -28.82 30.29
C VAL A 62 -5.41 -28.37 30.80
N ALA A 63 -6.29 -28.15 29.80
CA ALA A 63 -7.75 -28.39 29.66
C ALA A 63 -8.86 -27.37 30.05
N ASP A 64 -9.61 -27.02 28.98
CA ASP A 64 -11.08 -27.10 28.80
C ASP A 64 -12.06 -25.92 29.02
N ARG A 65 -12.81 -25.68 27.92
CA ARG A 65 -14.24 -25.31 27.77
C ARG A 65 -14.69 -23.83 27.66
N LYS A 66 -15.08 -23.50 26.41
CA LYS A 66 -16.11 -22.55 25.88
C LYS A 66 -17.54 -22.87 26.42
N PRO A 67 -18.65 -22.21 25.97
CA PRO A 67 -18.94 -20.78 25.65
C PRO A 67 -20.37 -20.32 26.08
N ARG A 68 -20.70 -19.02 25.92
CA ARG A 68 -21.98 -18.39 25.43
C ARG A 68 -22.02 -16.94 25.94
N ALA A 69 -22.45 -15.87 25.27
CA ALA A 69 -23.25 -15.51 24.10
C ALA A 69 -24.45 -14.62 24.53
N ALA A 70 -24.53 -13.46 23.85
CA ALA A 70 -25.74 -12.76 23.39
C ALA A 70 -26.44 -11.65 24.21
N ALA A 71 -27.04 -10.75 23.41
CA ALA A 71 -28.03 -9.68 23.65
C ALA A 71 -27.45 -8.29 24.02
N VAL A 72 -27.46 -7.21 23.21
CA VAL A 72 -28.43 -6.57 22.28
C VAL A 72 -29.44 -5.63 22.99
N ARG A 73 -29.53 -4.40 22.44
CA ARG A 73 -30.51 -3.28 22.60
C ARG A 73 -30.15 -2.23 23.65
N ASP A 74 -29.87 -0.96 23.34
CA ASP A 74 -30.56 0.07 22.50
C ASP A 74 -31.85 0.58 23.18
N ASP A 75 -31.81 1.81 23.73
CA ASP A 75 -32.57 2.98 23.24
C ASP A 75 -32.85 4.05 24.34
N ASP A 76 -32.68 5.29 23.89
CA ASP A 76 -33.37 6.56 24.19
C ASP A 76 -33.64 7.21 25.57
N ARG A 77 -33.43 8.54 25.51
CA ARG A 77 -34.26 9.68 26.02
C ARG A 77 -34.22 10.21 27.47
N LYS A 78 -33.70 11.46 27.51
CA LYS A 78 -34.34 12.73 27.96
C LYS A 78 -35.06 12.84 29.32
N GLY A 79 -34.76 13.96 29.99
CA GLY A 79 -35.70 14.71 30.86
C GLY A 79 -35.03 15.27 32.12
N ASN A 80 -34.63 16.54 32.08
CA ASN A 80 -35.20 17.66 32.87
C ASN A 80 -35.36 17.36 34.38
N ALA A 81 -34.51 17.93 35.23
CA ALA A 81 -34.63 19.29 35.81
C ALA A 81 -35.64 19.35 36.95
N ASP A 82 -35.18 19.72 38.15
CA ASP A 82 -35.91 20.67 38.99
C ASP A 82 -35.07 21.26 40.14
N THR A 83 -35.18 22.59 40.27
CA THR A 83 -35.24 23.44 41.48
C THR A 83 -34.20 23.32 42.59
N SER A 84 -33.85 24.35 43.37
CA SER A 84 -33.85 25.82 43.33
C SER A 84 -33.38 26.20 44.75
N GLY A 85 -32.54 27.23 44.92
CA GLY A 85 -32.18 27.72 46.25
C GLY A 85 -31.42 29.04 46.19
N TYR A 86 -32.15 30.12 46.45
CA TYR A 86 -31.76 31.54 46.39
C TYR A 86 -30.83 32.02 47.54
N GLY A 87 -30.10 33.11 47.25
CA GLY A 87 -29.49 34.06 48.20
C GLY A 87 -28.19 34.66 47.63
N ALA A 88 -28.24 35.71 46.79
CA ALA A 88 -28.11 37.16 47.12
C ALA A 88 -26.78 37.51 47.86
N SER A 89 -25.97 38.52 47.52
CA SER A 89 -26.06 39.67 46.60
C SER A 89 -24.65 40.27 46.39
N GLU A 90 -24.58 41.23 45.48
CA GLU A 90 -23.63 42.35 45.33
C GLU A 90 -22.61 42.35 44.16
N VAL A 91 -22.80 43.42 43.39
CA VAL A 91 -22.11 43.88 42.19
C VAL A 91 -20.97 44.81 42.61
N VAL A 92 -19.77 44.61 42.06
CA VAL A 92 -18.82 45.70 41.83
C VAL A 92 -18.27 45.57 40.41
N HIS A 93 -18.48 46.62 39.61
CA HIS A 93 -17.97 46.74 38.26
C HIS A 93 -16.49 47.19 38.24
N ARG A 94 -15.76 46.64 37.26
CA ARG A 94 -14.70 47.29 36.44
C ARG A 94 -13.25 47.23 36.96
N ALA A 95 -12.43 46.45 36.26
CA ALA A 95 -11.20 46.93 35.60
C ALA A 95 -10.63 45.84 34.68
N SER A 96 -10.58 46.13 33.39
CA SER A 96 -9.87 45.35 32.36
C SER A 96 -8.38 45.21 32.72
N ARG A 97 -7.89 43.97 32.81
CA ARG A 97 -6.45 43.64 32.88
C ARG A 97 -5.97 43.08 31.54
N PRO A 98 -4.71 43.37 31.15
CA PRO A 98 -4.29 43.43 29.76
C PRO A 98 -3.98 42.06 29.16
N LYS A 99 -4.03 41.98 27.82
CA LYS A 99 -3.51 40.89 26.99
C LYS A 99 -2.16 40.43 27.52
N VAL A 100 -2.07 39.16 27.90
CA VAL A 100 -0.78 38.48 28.15
C VAL A 100 -0.09 38.33 26.79
N GLU A 101 0.83 39.25 26.50
CA GLU A 101 1.81 39.12 25.45
C GLU A 101 2.71 37.92 25.82
N LYS A 102 2.77 36.91 24.95
CA LYS A 102 3.57 35.69 25.19
C LYS A 102 5.06 36.08 25.26
N MET A 103 5.63 36.05 26.46
CA MET A 103 7.06 36.31 26.69
C MET A 103 7.92 35.28 25.93
N PRO A 104 8.98 35.70 25.21
CA PRO A 104 9.85 34.79 24.47
C PRO A 104 10.58 33.85 25.43
N ARG A 105 10.44 32.55 25.22
CA ARG A 105 11.17 31.53 25.98
C ARG A 105 12.63 31.54 25.52
N LYS A 106 13.52 32.16 26.30
CA LYS A 106 14.97 32.20 26.03
C LYS A 106 15.67 31.05 26.75
N ILE A 107 16.30 30.16 25.99
CA ILE A 107 17.12 29.04 26.51
C ILE A 107 18.59 29.35 26.21
N ALA A 108 19.50 29.04 27.13
CA ALA A 108 20.93 29.17 26.93
C ALA A 108 21.60 27.79 27.04
N ILE A 109 22.52 27.50 26.11
CA ILE A 109 23.27 26.24 26.02
C ILE A 109 24.75 26.61 25.77
N GLU A 110 25.68 25.83 26.31
CA GLU A 110 27.12 26.05 26.17
C GLU A 110 27.80 24.79 25.62
N PHE A 111 28.70 24.95 24.64
CA PHE A 111 29.45 23.85 24.02
C PHE A 111 30.95 23.99 24.23
N GLY A 112 31.61 22.86 24.45
CA GLY A 112 33.03 22.79 24.78
C GLY A 112 33.27 22.95 26.28
N GLU A 113 34.41 23.50 26.64
CA GLU A 113 34.76 23.77 28.04
C GLU A 113 33.96 24.97 28.58
N ALA A 114 33.49 24.87 29.82
CA ALA A 114 32.65 25.91 30.41
C ALA A 114 33.45 27.18 30.69
N GLY A 115 32.94 28.34 30.28
CA GLY A 115 33.55 29.64 30.48
C GLY A 115 34.61 30.03 29.45
N THR A 116 34.92 29.17 28.47
CA THR A 116 35.92 29.44 27.42
C THR A 116 35.32 29.90 26.09
N SER A 117 33.98 29.94 25.98
CA SER A 117 33.29 30.40 24.77
C SER A 117 33.62 31.87 24.44
N ASP A 118 34.01 32.13 23.20
CA ASP A 118 34.40 33.46 22.69
C ASP A 118 33.29 34.11 21.83
N ILE A 119 32.23 33.37 21.48
CA ILE A 119 31.11 33.88 20.70
C ILE A 119 29.76 33.30 21.13
N LYS A 120 28.69 34.08 20.94
CA LYS A 120 27.31 33.68 21.24
C LYS A 120 26.47 33.61 19.97
N VAL A 121 26.05 32.42 19.55
CA VAL A 121 25.13 32.25 18.41
C VAL A 121 23.68 32.24 18.92
N VAL A 122 22.86 33.16 18.43
CA VAL A 122 21.44 33.25 18.76
C VAL A 122 20.64 32.66 17.60
N LEU A 123 20.02 31.50 17.84
CA LEU A 123 19.10 30.88 16.90
C LEU A 123 17.69 31.41 17.16
N VAL A 124 17.05 31.99 16.16
CA VAL A 124 15.69 32.51 16.24
C VAL A 124 14.78 31.63 15.40
N GLY A 125 13.86 30.93 16.07
CA GLY A 125 12.85 30.10 15.43
C GLY A 125 11.54 30.84 15.16
N LYS A 126 10.61 30.13 14.51
CA LYS A 126 9.25 30.62 14.27
C LYS A 126 8.58 31.01 15.59
N GLN A 127 7.75 32.06 15.58
CA GLN A 127 6.98 32.56 16.74
C GLN A 127 7.83 33.16 17.89
N GLY A 128 9.04 33.64 17.60
CA GLY A 128 9.87 34.38 18.57
C GLY A 128 10.53 33.51 19.64
N PHE A 129 10.59 32.19 19.43
CA PHE A 129 11.40 31.29 20.25
C PHE A 129 12.88 31.48 19.91
N SER A 130 13.75 31.66 20.91
CA SER A 130 15.17 31.88 20.67
C SER A 130 16.04 31.04 21.60
N VAL A 131 17.07 30.40 21.04
CA VAL A 131 18.08 29.65 21.79
C VAL A 131 19.43 30.32 21.62
N LYS A 132 20.13 30.57 22.72
CA LYS A 132 21.45 31.19 22.74
C LYS A 132 22.51 30.13 23.02
N LEU A 133 23.45 29.98 22.10
CA LEU A 133 24.55 29.02 22.16
C LEU A 133 25.83 29.76 22.49
N SER A 134 26.48 29.44 23.60
CA SER A 134 27.85 29.85 23.91
C SER A 134 28.81 28.85 23.27
N VAL A 135 29.58 29.28 22.28
CA VAL A 135 30.39 28.41 21.40
C VAL A 135 31.75 29.05 21.10
N HIS A 136 32.58 28.34 20.34
CA HIS A 136 33.96 28.71 20.03
C HIS A 136 34.11 29.05 18.55
N LYS A 137 34.57 30.26 18.23
CA LYS A 137 34.69 30.81 16.88
C LYS A 137 35.50 29.89 15.97
N HIS A 138 36.64 29.39 16.45
CA HIS A 138 37.50 28.50 15.68
C HIS A 138 36.80 27.20 15.26
N VAL A 139 36.10 26.52 16.19
CA VAL A 139 35.36 25.27 15.90
C VAL A 139 34.31 25.49 14.83
N LEU A 140 33.55 26.59 14.91
CA LEU A 140 32.53 26.91 13.91
C LEU A 140 33.13 27.17 12.54
N MET A 141 34.20 27.98 12.45
CA MET A 141 34.84 28.33 11.18
C MET A 141 35.52 27.13 10.52
N GLU A 142 36.12 26.24 11.29
CA GLU A 142 36.75 25.02 10.77
C GLU A 142 35.74 24.04 10.17
N ASN A 143 34.54 23.94 10.76
CA ASN A 143 33.55 22.95 10.38
C ASN A 143 32.50 23.46 9.37
N SER A 144 32.29 24.77 9.25
CA SER A 144 31.20 25.36 8.46
C SER A 144 31.66 26.53 7.62
N THR A 145 31.40 26.44 6.31
CA THR A 145 31.68 27.55 5.38
C THR A 145 30.79 28.76 5.65
N PHE A 146 29.54 28.54 6.08
CA PHE A 146 28.64 29.62 6.50
C PHE A 146 29.26 30.44 7.64
N PHE A 147 29.72 29.76 8.70
CA PHE A 147 30.33 30.44 9.85
C PHE A 147 31.69 31.04 9.49
N ALA A 148 32.52 30.36 8.68
CA ALA A 148 33.78 30.93 8.20
C ALA A 148 33.59 32.27 7.49
N ILE A 149 32.57 32.38 6.62
CA ILE A 149 32.25 33.62 5.90
C ILE A 149 31.64 34.66 6.85
N LYS A 150 30.70 34.26 7.72
CA LYS A 150 30.02 35.20 8.61
C LYS A 150 30.92 35.75 9.72
N LEU A 151 31.97 35.02 10.10
CA LEU A 151 32.80 35.31 11.27
C LEU A 151 34.18 35.88 10.93
N SER A 152 34.61 35.90 9.66
CA SER A 152 35.94 36.41 9.26
C SER A 152 36.17 37.86 9.69
N ASP A 153 35.18 38.73 9.49
CA ASP A 153 35.25 40.17 9.81
C ASP A 153 34.28 40.58 10.92
N HIS A 154 33.81 39.61 11.71
CA HIS A 154 32.80 39.85 12.73
C HIS A 154 33.46 40.32 14.03
N GLU A 155 33.28 41.60 14.35
CA GLU A 155 33.79 42.23 15.59
C GLU A 155 32.86 41.99 16.79
N ASP A 156 31.58 41.72 16.54
CA ASP A 156 30.59 41.52 17.60
C ASP A 156 30.74 40.15 18.28
N SER A 157 30.51 40.13 19.59
CA SER A 157 30.53 38.90 20.41
C SER A 157 29.29 38.02 20.25
N SER A 158 28.36 38.37 19.36
CA SER A 158 27.13 37.60 19.11
C SER A 158 26.70 37.60 17.65
N LEU A 159 26.38 36.42 17.13
CA LEU A 159 25.85 36.22 15.77
C LEU A 159 24.41 35.72 15.84
N GLU A 160 23.51 36.27 15.03
CA GLU A 160 22.11 35.83 14.95
C GLU A 160 21.86 35.01 13.67
N ILE A 161 21.17 33.87 13.81
CA ILE A 161 20.62 33.08 12.70
C ILE A 161 19.10 33.11 12.83
N GLY A 162 18.47 33.84 11.91
CA GLY A 162 17.02 34.00 11.83
C GLY A 162 16.32 32.85 11.09
N ASP A 163 14.99 32.81 11.22
CA ASP A 163 14.09 31.93 10.47
C ASP A 163 14.44 30.43 10.55
N CYS A 164 14.99 29.99 11.67
CA CYS A 164 15.24 28.57 11.91
C CYS A 164 13.90 27.82 11.96
N GLU A 165 13.63 27.00 10.94
CA GLU A 165 12.44 26.14 10.91
C GLU A 165 12.40 25.20 12.11
N ASP A 166 13.58 24.80 12.58
CA ASP A 166 13.78 23.71 13.51
C ASP A 166 14.98 23.97 14.41
N VAL A 167 14.77 24.83 15.41
CA VAL A 167 15.84 25.29 16.29
C VAL A 167 16.52 24.13 17.01
N GLU A 168 15.78 23.09 17.39
CA GLU A 168 16.34 21.90 18.06
C GLU A 168 17.40 21.21 17.18
N ILE A 169 17.09 20.97 15.91
CA ILE A 169 18.04 20.35 14.98
C ILE A 169 19.21 21.27 14.67
N TYR A 170 19.00 22.59 14.64
CA TYR A 170 20.11 23.55 14.55
C TYR A 170 21.05 23.46 15.75
N VAL A 171 20.53 23.40 16.97
CA VAL A 171 21.34 23.21 18.18
C VAL A 171 22.16 21.92 18.07
N GLU A 172 21.53 20.81 17.69
CA GLU A 172 22.22 19.52 17.54
C GLU A 172 23.29 19.56 16.46
N THR A 173 22.98 20.13 15.29
CA THR A 173 23.91 20.21 14.16
C THR A 173 25.14 21.05 14.50
N VAL A 174 24.97 22.16 15.24
CA VAL A 174 26.10 22.93 15.79
C VAL A 174 26.86 22.11 16.84
N GLY A 175 26.13 21.39 17.70
CA GLY A 175 26.71 20.46 18.67
C GLY A 175 27.59 19.38 18.03
N LEU A 176 27.22 18.89 16.83
CA LEU A 176 28.00 17.90 16.09
C LEU A 176 29.38 18.43 15.64
N MET A 177 29.59 19.74 15.56
CA MET A 177 30.92 20.33 15.30
C MET A 177 31.93 20.06 16.43
N TYR A 178 31.42 19.76 17.64
CA TYR A 178 32.22 19.35 18.79
C TYR A 178 32.33 17.82 18.95
N CYS A 179 31.65 17.05 18.11
CA CYS A 179 31.56 15.60 18.24
C CYS A 179 32.71 14.91 17.52
N LYS A 180 33.57 14.20 18.27
CA LYS A 180 34.66 13.40 17.69
C LYS A 180 34.16 12.15 16.94
N GLU A 181 33.04 11.56 17.38
CA GLU A 181 32.52 10.30 16.87
C GLU A 181 31.11 10.46 16.26
N MET A 182 30.96 11.41 15.34
CA MET A 182 29.68 11.78 14.73
C MET A 182 28.92 10.58 14.14
N LYS A 183 29.65 9.66 13.48
CA LYS A 183 29.06 8.45 12.89
C LYS A 183 28.37 7.58 13.95
N GLN A 184 28.97 7.40 15.11
CA GLN A 184 28.37 6.61 16.20
C GLN A 184 27.14 7.28 16.80
N TRP A 185 27.14 8.61 16.84
CA TRP A 185 25.98 9.37 17.26
C TRP A 185 24.82 9.24 16.26
N LEU A 186 25.10 9.36 14.95
CA LEU A 186 24.09 9.22 13.89
C LEU A 186 23.48 7.81 13.84
N MET A 187 24.26 6.76 14.13
CA MET A 187 23.74 5.38 14.21
C MET A 187 22.64 5.19 15.25
N LYS A 188 22.54 6.08 16.25
CA LYS A 188 21.48 6.06 17.28
C LYS A 188 20.22 6.83 16.87
N GLN A 189 20.22 7.47 15.69
CA GLN A 189 19.12 8.26 15.17
C GLN A 189 18.28 7.47 14.16
N ASN A 190 17.12 8.01 13.80
CA ASN A 190 16.29 7.52 12.70
C ASN A 190 16.49 8.37 11.42
N VAL A 191 16.09 7.81 10.28
CA VAL A 191 16.22 8.45 8.95
C VAL A 191 15.59 9.83 8.91
N SER A 192 14.36 9.98 9.44
CA SER A 192 13.67 11.28 9.51
C SER A 192 14.49 12.37 10.21
N ARG A 193 15.14 12.04 11.35
CA ARG A 193 15.98 13.00 12.06
C ARG A 193 17.29 13.27 11.33
N VAL A 194 17.91 12.26 10.74
CA VAL A 194 19.13 12.43 9.92
C VAL A 194 18.86 13.31 8.69
N LEU A 195 17.70 13.18 8.04
CA LEU A 195 17.30 14.06 6.93
C LEU A 195 17.14 15.52 7.37
N ARG A 196 16.58 15.78 8.57
CA ARG A 196 16.50 17.13 9.14
C ARG A 196 17.90 17.70 9.44
N ILE A 197 18.80 16.89 10.01
CA ILE A 197 20.20 17.28 10.26
C ILE A 197 20.92 17.57 8.94
N LEU A 198 20.75 16.72 7.93
CA LEU A 198 21.33 16.91 6.60
C LEU A 198 20.89 18.24 5.97
N LYS A 199 19.60 18.59 6.08
CA LYS A 199 19.07 19.89 5.62
C LYS A 199 19.76 21.07 6.32
N VAL A 200 19.94 21.01 7.64
CA VAL A 200 20.62 22.08 8.38
C VAL A 200 22.13 22.11 8.09
N ALA A 201 22.76 20.95 8.00
CA ALA A 201 24.19 20.82 7.67
C ALA A 201 24.50 21.42 6.30
N GLU A 202 23.62 21.21 5.32
CA GLU A 202 23.68 21.85 4.02
C GLU A 202 23.55 23.38 4.12
N CYS A 203 22.55 23.91 4.85
CA CYS A 203 22.41 25.36 5.06
C CYS A 203 23.66 26.00 5.69
N LEU A 204 24.34 25.27 6.58
CA LEU A 204 25.58 25.71 7.23
C LEU A 204 26.84 25.43 6.40
N GLY A 205 26.75 24.68 5.30
CA GLY A 205 27.91 24.19 4.55
C GLY A 205 28.83 23.29 5.38
N PHE A 206 28.25 22.50 6.30
CA PHE A 206 28.96 21.57 7.19
C PHE A 206 29.25 20.24 6.48
N LYS A 207 30.27 20.24 5.62
CA LYS A 207 30.55 19.14 4.68
C LYS A 207 30.78 17.78 5.33
N SER A 208 31.53 17.70 6.42
CA SER A 208 31.79 16.41 7.11
C SER A 208 30.53 15.81 7.73
N CYS A 209 29.60 16.66 8.22
CA CYS A 209 28.30 16.22 8.70
C CYS A 209 27.40 15.75 7.56
N MET A 210 27.35 16.47 6.44
CA MET A 210 26.62 16.04 5.26
C MET A 210 27.11 14.68 4.77
N GLN A 211 28.43 14.49 4.66
CA GLN A 211 29.05 13.22 4.28
C GLN A 211 28.65 12.09 5.25
N SER A 212 28.72 12.33 6.56
CA SER A 212 28.33 11.34 7.57
C SER A 212 26.84 10.99 7.52
N CYS A 213 25.98 11.98 7.21
CA CYS A 213 24.55 11.74 7.00
C CYS A 213 24.30 10.92 5.73
N LEU A 214 25.01 11.18 4.63
CA LEU A 214 24.89 10.39 3.40
C LEU A 214 25.36 8.95 3.59
N GLU A 215 26.47 8.72 4.30
CA GLU A 215 26.93 7.37 4.66
C GLU A 215 25.92 6.63 5.53
N TYR A 216 25.28 7.34 6.47
CA TYR A 216 24.19 6.76 7.25
C TYR A 216 23.00 6.38 6.36
N LEU A 217 22.57 7.28 5.46
CA LEU A 217 21.43 7.04 4.57
C LEU A 217 21.71 5.91 3.58
N GLU A 218 22.96 5.73 3.15
CA GLU A 218 23.39 4.60 2.33
C GLU A 218 23.25 3.26 3.08
N ALA A 219 23.52 3.23 4.39
CA ALA A 219 23.53 2.00 5.18
C ALA A 219 22.21 1.69 5.89
N ALA A 220 21.40 2.70 6.22
CA ALA A 220 20.19 2.53 7.03
C ALA A 220 19.03 1.95 6.20
N PRO A 221 18.22 1.01 6.75
CA PRO A 221 16.98 0.59 6.10
C PRO A 221 15.99 1.75 6.09
N TRP A 222 15.37 2.01 4.94
CA TRP A 222 14.29 2.99 4.82
C TRP A 222 12.97 2.24 4.96
N ILE A 223 12.12 2.66 5.88
CA ILE A 223 10.92 1.91 6.25
C ILE A 223 9.71 2.55 5.58
N GLY A 224 9.24 1.90 4.52
CA GLY A 224 8.02 2.27 3.79
C GLY A 224 8.22 3.41 2.79
N ASP A 225 7.27 3.51 1.87
CA ASP A 225 7.35 4.37 0.68
C ASP A 225 7.49 5.85 1.03
N GLU A 226 6.86 6.33 2.12
CA GLU A 226 6.97 7.73 2.54
C GLU A 226 8.36 8.13 3.01
N GLU A 227 9.08 7.22 3.68
CA GLU A 227 10.43 7.50 4.16
C GLU A 227 11.42 7.45 2.99
N GLU A 228 11.27 6.44 2.13
CA GLU A 228 12.04 6.32 0.89
C GLU A 228 11.89 7.56 0.00
N GLU A 229 10.67 8.03 -0.26
CA GLU A 229 10.41 9.21 -1.10
C GLU A 229 11.06 10.49 -0.54
N LYS A 230 11.06 10.65 0.79
CA LYS A 230 11.74 11.78 1.46
C LYS A 230 13.25 11.71 1.30
N VAL A 231 13.83 10.50 1.38
CA VAL A 231 15.25 10.29 1.10
C VAL A 231 15.54 10.63 -0.36
N ILE A 232 14.80 10.05 -1.31
CA ILE A 232 14.97 10.28 -2.75
C ILE A 232 14.90 11.77 -3.08
N THR A 233 13.86 12.47 -2.63
CA THR A 233 13.69 13.92 -2.85
C THR A 233 14.89 14.73 -2.34
N SER A 234 15.37 14.39 -1.14
CA SER A 234 16.53 15.06 -0.53
C SER A 234 17.82 14.80 -1.31
N ILE A 235 18.03 13.56 -1.76
CA ILE A 235 19.21 13.13 -2.51
C ILE A 235 19.23 13.75 -3.91
N LEU A 236 18.11 13.76 -4.63
CA LEU A 236 18.02 14.37 -5.96
C LEU A 236 18.29 15.87 -5.92
N ARG A 237 17.84 16.57 -4.87
CA ARG A 237 18.16 17.99 -4.66
C ARG A 237 19.65 18.21 -4.47
N LEU A 238 20.29 17.45 -3.57
CA LEU A 238 21.75 17.52 -3.36
C LEU A 238 22.56 17.18 -4.62
N GLN A 239 22.07 16.23 -5.43
CA GLN A 239 22.69 15.90 -6.72
C GLN A 239 22.70 17.09 -7.67
N SER A 240 21.60 17.85 -7.74
CA SER A 240 21.49 19.04 -8.58
C SER A 240 22.46 20.16 -8.17
N GLU A 241 22.88 20.16 -6.90
CA GLU A 241 23.87 21.08 -6.33
C GLU A 241 25.33 20.58 -6.50
N GLY A 242 25.53 19.46 -7.21
CA GLY A 242 26.84 18.90 -7.51
C GLY A 242 27.48 18.07 -6.39
N ILE A 243 26.68 17.64 -5.40
CA ILE A 243 27.16 16.85 -4.27
C ILE A 243 27.21 15.36 -4.64
N GLY A 244 28.27 14.66 -4.20
CA GLY A 244 28.50 13.25 -4.48
C GLY A 244 27.53 12.31 -3.74
N VAL A 245 26.31 12.16 -4.25
CA VAL A 245 25.26 11.32 -3.66
C VAL A 245 25.08 9.95 -4.34
N SER A 246 25.97 9.61 -5.27
CA SER A 246 25.89 8.39 -6.09
C SER A 246 25.69 7.08 -5.28
N PRO A 247 26.35 6.86 -4.13
CA PRO A 247 26.17 5.61 -3.38
C PRO A 247 24.72 5.41 -2.87
N VAL A 248 24.09 6.47 -2.37
CA VAL A 248 22.71 6.43 -1.89
C VAL A 248 21.74 6.21 -3.07
N LEU A 249 21.97 6.93 -4.18
CA LEU A 249 21.10 6.85 -5.36
C LEU A 249 21.12 5.45 -6.00
N LYS A 250 22.26 4.73 -5.94
CA LYS A 250 22.36 3.34 -6.44
C LYS A 250 21.40 2.36 -5.76
N ARG A 251 20.83 2.68 -4.60
CA ARG A 251 19.81 1.84 -3.93
C ARG A 251 18.45 1.87 -4.66
N VAL A 252 18.18 2.94 -5.41
CA VAL A 252 16.87 3.20 -6.03
C VAL A 252 16.95 3.46 -7.54
N SER A 253 18.14 3.80 -8.06
CA SER A 253 18.37 3.97 -9.49
C SER A 253 19.22 2.82 -10.03
N ALA A 254 18.69 2.09 -11.00
CA ALA A 254 19.46 1.10 -11.73
C ALA A 254 20.35 1.80 -12.78
N ASN A 255 21.67 1.77 -12.62
CA ASN A 255 22.63 2.00 -13.71
C ASN A 255 22.83 0.70 -14.52
N VAL A 256 21.76 -0.02 -14.82
CA VAL A 256 21.84 -1.37 -15.38
C VAL A 256 21.53 -1.31 -16.87
N SER A 257 22.53 -1.70 -17.68
CA SER A 257 22.46 -1.83 -19.14
C SER A 257 21.58 -3.00 -19.63
N LYS A 258 20.99 -3.78 -18.71
CA LYS A 258 20.04 -4.85 -19.03
C LYS A 258 18.59 -4.36 -18.80
N PRO A 259 17.66 -4.63 -19.72
CA PRO A 259 16.27 -4.23 -19.57
C PRO A 259 15.66 -4.86 -18.32
N HIS A 260 14.93 -4.08 -17.52
CA HIS A 260 14.13 -4.55 -16.37
C HIS A 260 13.22 -5.75 -16.69
N ASN A 261 12.86 -5.91 -17.97
CA ASN A 261 12.01 -6.97 -18.49
C ASN A 261 12.64 -8.36 -18.33
N ASP A 262 13.97 -8.49 -18.45
CA ASP A 262 14.67 -9.76 -18.27
C ASP A 262 14.55 -10.25 -16.83
N THR A 263 14.60 -9.33 -15.86
CA THR A 263 14.49 -9.66 -14.43
C THR A 263 13.07 -10.11 -14.08
N LEU A 264 12.04 -9.42 -14.56
CA LEU A 264 10.65 -9.83 -14.33
C LEU A 264 10.37 -11.20 -14.95
N SER A 265 10.81 -11.41 -16.20
CA SER A 265 10.69 -12.71 -16.86
C SER A 265 11.36 -13.82 -16.04
N HIS A 266 12.56 -13.55 -15.51
CA HIS A 266 13.28 -14.51 -14.68
C HIS A 266 12.57 -14.79 -13.34
N ILE A 267 11.99 -13.78 -12.68
CA ILE A 267 11.21 -13.96 -11.45
C ILE A 267 9.99 -14.86 -11.72
N ILE A 268 9.25 -14.59 -12.79
CA ILE A 268 8.09 -15.41 -13.18
C ILE A 268 8.55 -16.84 -13.45
N GLU A 269 9.62 -17.03 -14.21
CA GLU A 269 10.18 -18.36 -14.49
C GLU A 269 10.56 -19.13 -13.21
N LEU A 270 11.24 -18.48 -12.26
CA LEU A 270 11.62 -19.10 -10.98
C LEU A 270 10.40 -19.56 -10.18
N VAL A 271 9.32 -18.78 -10.17
CA VAL A 271 8.07 -19.16 -9.51
C VAL A 271 7.40 -20.34 -10.22
N LEU A 272 7.34 -20.31 -11.55
CA LEU A 272 6.69 -21.36 -12.35
C LEU A 272 7.41 -22.71 -12.25
N ARG A 273 8.74 -22.70 -12.19
CA ARG A 273 9.58 -23.92 -12.19
C ARG A 273 9.90 -24.45 -10.78
N SER A 274 9.47 -23.77 -9.72
CA SER A 274 9.74 -24.21 -8.35
C SER A 274 8.95 -25.48 -8.00
N ASN A 275 9.64 -26.48 -7.45
CA ASN A 275 9.04 -27.70 -6.93
C ASN A 275 8.62 -27.61 -5.45
N GLU A 276 8.97 -26.51 -4.76
CA GLU A 276 8.64 -26.33 -3.34
C GLU A 276 7.25 -25.64 -3.22
N GLU A 277 6.25 -26.42 -2.80
CA GLU A 277 4.85 -26.01 -2.89
C GLU A 277 4.50 -24.81 -1.99
N ARG A 278 5.12 -24.70 -0.81
CA ARG A 278 4.76 -23.65 0.16
C ARG A 278 5.32 -22.29 -0.29
N GLY A 279 6.61 -22.20 -0.51
CA GLY A 279 7.32 -21.03 -0.98
C GLY A 279 6.84 -20.59 -2.34
N ARG A 280 6.49 -21.52 -3.24
CA ARG A 280 5.82 -21.17 -4.50
C ARG A 280 4.46 -20.50 -4.27
N ARG A 281 3.61 -21.05 -3.38
CA ARG A 281 2.31 -20.42 -3.04
C ARG A 281 2.49 -19.04 -2.41
N GLU A 282 3.39 -18.89 -1.45
CA GLU A 282 3.69 -17.61 -0.81
C GLU A 282 4.22 -16.58 -1.83
N MET A 283 5.17 -16.98 -2.69
CA MET A 283 5.74 -16.08 -3.69
C MET A 283 4.76 -15.72 -4.81
N LYS A 284 3.87 -16.65 -5.23
CA LYS A 284 2.78 -16.34 -6.17
C LYS A 284 1.88 -15.21 -5.65
N LEU A 285 1.55 -15.22 -4.36
CA LEU A 285 0.73 -14.17 -3.72
C LEU A 285 1.48 -12.84 -3.67
N VAL A 286 2.76 -12.86 -3.30
CA VAL A 286 3.61 -11.64 -3.25
C VAL A 286 3.75 -11.02 -4.64
N VAL A 287 4.13 -11.82 -5.64
CA VAL A 287 4.30 -11.35 -7.02
C VAL A 287 2.99 -10.83 -7.60
N LEU A 288 1.87 -11.53 -7.40
CA LEU A 288 0.55 -11.06 -7.83
C LEU A 288 0.21 -9.70 -7.21
N ARG A 289 0.43 -9.54 -5.90
CA ARG A 289 0.17 -8.27 -5.19
C ARG A 289 1.04 -7.13 -5.72
N LEU A 290 2.35 -7.35 -5.87
CA LEU A 290 3.29 -6.34 -6.38
C LEU A 290 2.97 -5.92 -7.81
N LEU A 291 2.59 -6.87 -8.67
CA LEU A 291 2.19 -6.57 -10.05
C LEU A 291 0.89 -5.76 -10.13
N ARG A 292 -0.03 -5.96 -9.18
CA ARG A 292 -1.27 -5.17 -9.05
C ARG A 292 -0.97 -3.76 -8.55
N GLU A 293 -0.12 -3.60 -7.54
CA GLU A 293 0.28 -2.29 -6.99
C GLU A 293 0.98 -1.42 -8.05
N ASN A 294 1.83 -2.02 -8.89
CA ASN A 294 2.51 -1.33 -9.98
C ASN A 294 1.58 -0.70 -11.04
N GLN A 295 0.32 -1.13 -11.13
CA GLN A 295 -0.64 -0.56 -12.08
C GLN A 295 -1.17 0.82 -11.66
N ASN A 296 -1.09 1.14 -10.37
CA ASN A 296 -1.60 2.41 -9.84
C ASN A 296 -0.64 3.59 -10.08
N VAL A 297 0.59 3.30 -10.54
CA VAL A 297 1.58 4.30 -10.94
C VAL A 297 1.37 4.62 -12.43
N PRO A 298 1.24 5.90 -12.84
CA PRO A 298 1.14 6.26 -14.26
C PRO A 298 2.40 5.84 -15.01
N SER A 299 2.42 4.63 -15.55
CA SER A 299 3.51 4.12 -16.38
C SER A 299 3.23 4.41 -17.85
N HIS A 300 4.28 4.60 -18.64
CA HIS A 300 4.14 4.65 -20.10
C HIS A 300 3.56 3.31 -20.59
N ALA A 301 2.57 3.36 -21.48
CA ALA A 301 1.85 2.17 -21.99
C ALA A 301 2.78 1.02 -22.42
N SER A 302 3.98 1.34 -22.92
CA SER A 302 5.00 0.39 -23.34
C SER A 302 5.48 -0.58 -22.24
N SER A 303 5.50 -0.19 -20.96
CA SER A 303 5.94 -1.08 -19.87
C SER A 303 4.87 -2.12 -19.51
N ALA A 304 3.59 -1.72 -19.57
CA ALA A 304 2.46 -2.60 -19.30
C ALA A 304 2.32 -3.68 -20.39
N ASP A 305 2.54 -3.30 -21.64
CA ASP A 305 2.51 -4.21 -22.80
C ASP A 305 3.61 -5.27 -22.70
N ILE A 306 4.85 -4.88 -22.32
CA ILE A 306 5.95 -5.83 -22.17
C ILE A 306 5.70 -6.83 -21.03
N CYS A 307 5.14 -6.37 -19.91
CA CYS A 307 4.78 -7.26 -18.81
C CYS A 307 3.72 -8.28 -19.24
N ASN A 308 2.69 -7.84 -19.97
CA ASN A 308 1.67 -8.74 -20.52
C ASN A 308 2.28 -9.76 -21.48
N GLU A 309 3.19 -9.35 -22.36
CA GLU A 309 3.88 -10.28 -23.27
C GLU A 309 4.69 -11.35 -22.53
N ILE A 310 5.39 -10.99 -21.45
CA ILE A 310 6.11 -11.96 -20.60
C ILE A 310 5.13 -12.97 -19.96
N ILE A 311 3.97 -12.48 -19.51
CA ILE A 311 2.94 -13.34 -18.91
C ILE A 311 2.34 -14.26 -19.99
N TYR A 312 2.04 -13.74 -21.19
CA TYR A 312 1.52 -14.55 -22.29
C TYR A 312 2.54 -15.57 -22.80
N SER A 313 3.83 -15.23 -22.87
CA SER A 313 4.88 -16.21 -23.21
C SER A 313 4.95 -17.33 -22.18
N SER A 314 4.77 -16.98 -20.91
CA SER A 314 4.70 -17.97 -19.83
C SER A 314 3.45 -18.86 -19.95
N CYS A 315 2.28 -18.28 -20.27
CA CYS A 315 1.06 -19.03 -20.55
C CYS A 315 1.24 -20.02 -21.71
N ARG A 316 1.84 -19.57 -22.83
CA ARG A 316 2.13 -20.42 -24.01
C ARG A 316 3.03 -21.60 -23.65
N SER A 317 4.07 -21.35 -22.86
CA SER A 317 5.00 -22.39 -22.38
C SER A 317 4.30 -23.41 -21.49
N CYS A 318 3.52 -22.95 -20.50
CA CYS A 318 2.74 -23.83 -19.62
C CYS A 318 1.68 -24.64 -20.39
N LEU A 319 0.99 -24.03 -21.36
CA LEU A 319 0.02 -24.73 -22.22
C LEU A 319 0.67 -25.82 -23.07
N THR A 320 1.83 -25.52 -23.65
CA THR A 320 2.59 -26.49 -24.46
C THR A 320 3.04 -27.66 -23.59
N SER A 321 3.56 -27.38 -22.39
CA SER A 321 3.95 -28.40 -21.42
C SER A 321 2.74 -29.25 -20.97
N LEU A 322 1.62 -28.60 -20.66
CA LEU A 322 0.38 -29.27 -20.25
C LEU A 322 -0.13 -30.22 -21.34
N LEU A 323 -0.14 -29.78 -22.60
CA LEU A 323 -0.55 -30.62 -23.73
C LEU A 323 0.33 -31.86 -23.85
N PHE A 324 1.66 -31.69 -23.79
CA PHE A 324 2.61 -32.80 -23.82
C PHE A 324 2.38 -33.80 -22.66
N LEU A 325 2.11 -33.31 -21.46
CA LEU A 325 1.82 -34.15 -20.30
C LEU A 325 0.50 -34.92 -20.44
N PHE A 326 -0.53 -34.32 -21.04
CA PHE A 326 -1.79 -35.00 -21.34
C PHE A 326 -1.63 -36.08 -22.41
N GLN A 327 -0.84 -35.82 -23.45
CA GLN A 327 -0.50 -36.83 -24.47
C GLN A 327 0.19 -38.03 -23.80
N GLN A 328 1.23 -37.75 -23.00
CA GLN A 328 1.98 -38.76 -22.27
C GLN A 328 1.10 -39.57 -21.30
N ALA A 329 0.20 -38.92 -20.57
CA ALA A 329 -0.70 -39.58 -19.62
C ALA A 329 -1.81 -40.40 -20.29
N ALA A 330 -2.14 -40.12 -21.56
CA ALA A 330 -3.16 -40.84 -22.31
C ALA A 330 -2.64 -42.13 -22.97
N GLU A 331 -1.31 -42.33 -23.03
CA GLU A 331 -0.69 -43.55 -23.55
C GLU A 331 -0.91 -44.75 -22.61
N THR A 332 -1.22 -45.92 -23.17
CA THR A 332 -1.70 -47.10 -22.41
C THR A 332 -0.61 -47.82 -21.59
N ASP A 333 0.67 -47.68 -21.95
CA ASP A 333 1.79 -48.40 -21.33
C ASP A 333 2.42 -47.68 -20.11
N PHE A 334 1.76 -46.65 -19.59
CA PHE A 334 2.36 -45.66 -18.68
C PHE A 334 2.34 -46.00 -17.18
N SER A 335 2.14 -47.26 -16.77
CA SER A 335 1.83 -47.64 -15.37
C SER A 335 2.78 -47.08 -14.29
N ASP A 336 4.10 -47.15 -14.50
CA ASP A 336 5.09 -46.77 -13.48
C ASP A 336 5.40 -45.27 -13.43
N ARG A 337 4.98 -44.49 -14.43
CA ARG A 337 5.25 -43.04 -14.54
C ARG A 337 4.02 -42.16 -14.33
N LYS A 338 2.85 -42.72 -13.96
CA LYS A 338 1.60 -41.93 -13.84
C LYS A 338 1.66 -40.86 -12.76
N GLU A 339 2.17 -41.18 -11.57
CA GLU A 339 2.15 -40.24 -10.44
C GLU A 339 2.98 -38.96 -10.66
N PRO A 340 4.24 -39.00 -11.15
CA PRO A 340 4.99 -37.78 -11.42
C PRO A 340 4.37 -36.93 -12.54
N VAL A 341 3.79 -37.57 -13.56
CA VAL A 341 3.11 -36.86 -14.66
C VAL A 341 1.86 -36.14 -14.16
N VAL A 342 1.04 -36.81 -13.33
CA VAL A 342 -0.17 -36.20 -12.74
C VAL A 342 0.18 -35.03 -11.82
N LYS A 343 1.28 -35.14 -11.05
CA LYS A 343 1.82 -34.04 -10.25
C LYS A 343 2.23 -32.86 -11.13
N GLN A 344 2.87 -33.11 -12.27
CA GLN A 344 3.24 -32.06 -13.21
C GLN A 344 2.02 -31.43 -13.90
N ILE A 345 1.01 -32.23 -14.29
CA ILE A 345 -0.27 -31.70 -14.82
C ILE A 345 -0.91 -30.75 -13.80
N THR A 346 -0.94 -31.16 -12.53
CA THR A 346 -1.44 -30.33 -11.43
C THR A 346 -0.66 -29.03 -11.30
N LEU A 347 0.67 -29.08 -11.41
CA LEU A 347 1.55 -27.92 -11.34
C LEU A 347 1.32 -26.96 -12.52
N GLU A 348 1.29 -27.46 -13.75
CA GLU A 348 1.06 -26.63 -14.95
C GLU A 348 -0.34 -26.00 -14.96
N ALA A 349 -1.37 -26.72 -14.53
CA ALA A 349 -2.71 -26.15 -14.38
C ALA A 349 -2.76 -25.07 -13.28
N ASP A 350 -2.08 -25.27 -12.16
CA ASP A 350 -1.96 -24.26 -11.09
C ASP A 350 -1.14 -23.03 -11.52
N ASN A 351 -0.14 -23.23 -12.38
CA ASN A 351 0.64 -22.17 -13.02
C ASN A 351 -0.24 -21.34 -13.96
N LEU A 352 -0.99 -21.98 -14.86
CA LEU A 352 -1.92 -21.29 -15.75
C LEU A 352 -3.01 -20.55 -15.00
N SER A 353 -3.57 -21.14 -13.94
CA SER A 353 -4.56 -20.47 -13.09
C SER A 353 -3.98 -19.21 -12.46
N TRP A 354 -2.74 -19.25 -11.97
CA TRP A 354 -2.08 -18.08 -11.39
C TRP A 354 -1.80 -16.98 -12.43
N LEU A 355 -1.29 -17.35 -13.61
CA LEU A 355 -1.05 -16.40 -14.69
C LEU A 355 -2.36 -15.76 -15.19
N LEU A 356 -3.46 -16.53 -15.23
CA LEU A 356 -4.79 -16.01 -15.53
C LEU A 356 -5.25 -14.97 -14.50
N GLU A 357 -5.02 -15.18 -13.19
CA GLU A 357 -5.36 -14.16 -12.18
C GLU A 357 -4.53 -12.88 -12.36
N ILE A 358 -3.24 -12.99 -12.69
CA ILE A 358 -2.41 -11.81 -12.99
C ILE A 358 -3.00 -11.05 -14.18
N LEU A 359 -3.35 -11.75 -15.27
CA LEU A 359 -3.93 -11.10 -16.44
C LEU A 359 -5.32 -10.51 -16.17
N ALA A 360 -6.12 -11.15 -15.32
CA ALA A 360 -7.45 -10.66 -14.96
C ALA A 360 -7.36 -9.36 -14.12
N ASP A 361 -6.48 -9.32 -13.12
CA ASP A 361 -6.18 -8.09 -12.37
C ASP A 361 -5.73 -6.97 -13.31
N ARG A 362 -4.98 -7.33 -14.35
CA ARG A 362 -4.45 -6.40 -15.36
C ARG A 362 -5.41 -6.03 -16.49
N GLN A 363 -6.66 -6.53 -16.47
CA GLN A 363 -7.64 -6.37 -17.56
C GLN A 363 -7.12 -6.84 -18.93
N ALA A 364 -6.26 -7.86 -18.94
CA ALA A 364 -5.58 -8.42 -20.12
C ALA A 364 -5.88 -9.92 -20.30
N ALA A 365 -6.93 -10.46 -19.65
CA ALA A 365 -7.21 -11.89 -19.72
C ALA A 365 -7.95 -12.33 -21.00
N ASP A 366 -8.36 -11.40 -21.86
CA ASP A 366 -9.09 -11.72 -23.11
C ASP A 366 -8.23 -12.54 -24.08
N GLU A 367 -6.94 -12.24 -24.21
CA GLU A 367 -6.04 -13.03 -25.06
C GLU A 367 -5.76 -14.42 -24.48
N PHE A 368 -5.75 -14.55 -23.15
CA PHE A 368 -5.71 -15.88 -22.52
C PHE A 368 -6.94 -16.69 -22.91
N ALA A 369 -8.14 -16.09 -22.90
CA ALA A 369 -9.35 -16.78 -23.35
C ALA A 369 -9.27 -17.20 -24.83
N VAL A 370 -8.64 -16.39 -25.69
CA VAL A 370 -8.34 -16.76 -27.09
C VAL A 370 -7.41 -17.98 -27.16
N MET A 371 -6.31 -17.97 -26.41
CA MET A 371 -5.41 -19.12 -26.36
C MET A 371 -6.14 -20.37 -25.87
N TRP A 372 -6.81 -20.29 -24.71
CA TRP A 372 -7.51 -21.42 -24.08
C TRP A 372 -8.59 -22.03 -24.98
N SER A 373 -9.44 -21.21 -25.59
CA SER A 373 -10.53 -21.68 -26.46
C SER A 373 -10.05 -22.45 -27.70
N LYS A 374 -8.84 -22.17 -28.19
CA LYS A 374 -8.27 -22.86 -29.38
C LYS A 374 -7.69 -24.25 -29.07
N HIS A 375 -7.55 -24.66 -27.81
CA HIS A 375 -6.92 -25.93 -27.43
C HIS A 375 -7.87 -27.14 -27.51
N GLN A 376 -8.37 -27.44 -28.71
CA GLN A 376 -9.27 -28.57 -28.96
C GLN A 376 -8.62 -29.94 -28.70
N GLU A 377 -7.33 -30.08 -29.02
CA GLU A 377 -6.60 -31.32 -28.76
C GLU A 377 -6.51 -31.62 -27.26
N LEU A 378 -6.20 -30.60 -26.45
CA LEU A 378 -6.17 -30.73 -24.99
C LEU A 378 -7.55 -31.12 -24.46
N ALA A 379 -8.62 -30.51 -24.96
CA ALA A 379 -9.99 -30.87 -24.58
C ALA A 379 -10.37 -32.32 -24.97
N ALA A 380 -9.89 -32.81 -26.12
CA ALA A 380 -10.10 -34.20 -26.54
C ALA A 380 -9.32 -35.19 -25.66
N LEU A 381 -8.09 -34.86 -25.28
CA LEU A 381 -7.28 -35.66 -24.35
C LEU A 381 -7.83 -35.61 -22.93
N HIS A 382 -8.43 -34.48 -22.53
CA HIS A 382 -9.02 -34.27 -21.22
C HIS A 382 -9.90 -35.46 -20.83
N GLY A 383 -10.86 -35.81 -21.72
CA GLY A 383 -11.80 -36.92 -21.57
C GLY A 383 -11.18 -38.30 -21.26
N LYS A 384 -9.92 -38.53 -21.64
CA LYS A 384 -9.24 -39.84 -21.52
C LYS A 384 -8.59 -40.08 -20.16
N LEU A 385 -8.29 -39.01 -19.42
CA LEU A 385 -7.65 -39.11 -18.11
C LEU A 385 -8.67 -39.24 -16.97
N PRO A 386 -8.32 -39.86 -15.83
CA PRO A 386 -9.15 -39.83 -14.63
C PRO A 386 -9.39 -38.39 -14.13
N VAL A 387 -10.60 -38.12 -13.63
CA VAL A 387 -11.00 -36.77 -13.17
C VAL A 387 -10.05 -36.21 -12.11
N VAL A 388 -9.57 -37.07 -11.19
CA VAL A 388 -8.61 -36.71 -10.13
C VAL A 388 -7.34 -36.06 -10.66
N SER A 389 -6.92 -36.44 -11.87
CA SER A 389 -5.69 -35.96 -12.50
C SER A 389 -5.88 -34.68 -13.31
N ARG A 390 -7.11 -34.39 -13.76
CA ARG A 390 -7.39 -33.33 -14.75
C ARG A 390 -8.27 -32.19 -14.23
N TYR A 391 -8.96 -32.34 -13.10
CA TYR A 391 -9.99 -31.39 -12.64
C TYR A 391 -9.49 -29.93 -12.51
N ARG A 392 -8.19 -29.70 -12.28
CA ARG A 392 -7.61 -28.34 -12.24
C ARG A 392 -7.67 -27.63 -13.59
N VAL A 393 -7.62 -28.36 -14.70
CA VAL A 393 -7.87 -27.83 -16.05
C VAL A 393 -9.31 -27.34 -16.16
N SER A 394 -10.27 -28.12 -15.65
CA SER A 394 -11.67 -27.71 -15.56
C SER A 394 -11.88 -26.46 -14.68
N CYS A 395 -11.09 -26.28 -13.61
CA CYS A 395 -11.11 -25.05 -12.81
C CYS A 395 -10.71 -23.79 -13.60
N ILE A 396 -9.76 -23.89 -14.54
CA ILE A 396 -9.37 -22.77 -15.41
C ILE A 396 -10.54 -22.36 -16.30
N THR A 397 -11.19 -23.33 -16.94
CA THR A 397 -12.41 -23.09 -17.74
C THR A 397 -13.51 -22.45 -16.88
N ALA A 398 -13.75 -22.97 -15.68
CA ALA A 398 -14.73 -22.39 -14.77
C ALA A 398 -14.40 -20.93 -14.43
N ARG A 399 -13.12 -20.63 -14.14
CA ARG A 399 -12.64 -19.27 -13.86
C ARG A 399 -12.88 -18.31 -15.03
N LEU A 400 -12.67 -18.75 -16.27
CA LEU A 400 -12.96 -17.97 -17.48
C LEU A 400 -14.46 -17.65 -17.58
N PHE A 401 -15.34 -18.63 -17.41
CA PHE A 401 -16.79 -18.37 -17.42
C PHE A 401 -17.22 -17.42 -16.30
N VAL A 402 -16.66 -17.56 -15.11
CA VAL A 402 -16.91 -16.63 -14.00
C VAL A 402 -16.50 -15.21 -14.36
N GLY A 403 -15.29 -15.04 -14.90
CA GLY A 403 -14.79 -13.72 -15.24
C GLY A 403 -15.58 -13.07 -16.38
N ILE A 404 -15.97 -13.81 -17.41
CA ILE A 404 -16.87 -13.31 -18.47
C ILE A 404 -18.23 -12.91 -17.88
N GLY A 405 -18.82 -13.77 -17.04
CA GLY A 405 -20.14 -13.49 -16.45
C GLY A 405 -20.15 -12.31 -15.46
N LYS A 406 -19.02 -12.03 -14.81
CA LYS A 406 -18.86 -10.85 -13.97
C LYS A 406 -18.46 -9.58 -14.74
N GLY A 407 -18.09 -9.71 -16.01
CA GLY A 407 -17.54 -8.60 -16.80
C GLY A 407 -16.09 -8.26 -16.47
N GLU A 408 -15.36 -9.16 -15.81
CA GLU A 408 -13.90 -9.07 -15.60
C GLU A 408 -13.13 -9.37 -16.90
N LEU A 409 -13.74 -10.13 -17.81
CA LEU A 409 -13.23 -10.47 -19.13
C LEU A 409 -14.28 -10.13 -20.18
N LEU A 410 -13.86 -9.59 -21.33
CA LEU A 410 -14.75 -9.22 -22.44
C LEU A 410 -14.26 -9.79 -23.80
N PRO A 411 -13.93 -11.09 -23.89
CA PRO A 411 -13.46 -11.68 -25.14
C PRO A 411 -14.51 -11.56 -26.24
N ALA A 412 -14.03 -11.48 -27.48
CA ALA A 412 -14.87 -11.37 -28.66
C ALA A 412 -15.92 -12.49 -28.75
N LYS A 413 -17.03 -12.20 -29.44
CA LYS A 413 -18.14 -13.16 -29.66
C LYS A 413 -17.64 -14.54 -30.10
N ASP A 414 -16.74 -14.59 -31.08
CA ASP A 414 -16.26 -15.86 -31.64
C ASP A 414 -15.41 -16.65 -30.63
N THR A 415 -14.63 -15.95 -29.79
CA THR A 415 -13.89 -16.56 -28.68
C THR A 415 -14.81 -17.15 -27.62
N ARG A 416 -15.88 -16.43 -27.23
CA ARG A 416 -16.87 -16.94 -26.26
C ARG A 416 -17.61 -18.16 -26.80
N LYS A 417 -18.00 -18.13 -28.07
CA LYS A 417 -18.62 -19.26 -28.76
C LYS A 417 -17.67 -20.46 -28.81
N LEU A 418 -16.43 -20.27 -29.24
CA LEU A 418 -15.43 -21.33 -29.31
C LEU A 418 -15.12 -21.92 -27.93
N LEU A 419 -15.00 -21.08 -26.89
CA LEU A 419 -14.81 -21.51 -25.50
C LEU A 419 -15.93 -22.46 -25.05
N LEU A 420 -17.20 -22.10 -25.30
CA LEU A 420 -18.34 -22.95 -24.98
C LEU A 420 -18.31 -24.27 -25.75
N HIS A 421 -18.04 -24.24 -27.06
CA HIS A 421 -17.97 -25.46 -27.85
C HIS A 421 -16.82 -26.39 -27.44
N THR A 422 -15.65 -25.84 -27.11
CA THR A 422 -14.47 -26.66 -26.79
C THR A 422 -14.49 -27.17 -25.35
N TRP A 423 -14.97 -26.39 -24.39
CA TRP A 423 -14.73 -26.65 -22.97
C TRP A 423 -15.98 -26.86 -22.11
N LEU A 424 -17.19 -26.58 -22.60
CA LEU A 424 -18.41 -26.78 -21.80
C LEU A 424 -18.63 -28.26 -21.47
N GLU A 425 -18.53 -29.15 -22.45
CA GLU A 425 -18.71 -30.59 -22.23
C GLU A 425 -17.62 -31.18 -21.31
N PRO A 426 -16.31 -30.93 -21.52
CA PRO A 426 -15.27 -31.30 -20.54
C PRO A 426 -15.57 -30.84 -19.11
N LEU A 427 -16.06 -29.60 -18.94
CA LEU A 427 -16.42 -29.05 -17.63
C LEU A 427 -17.65 -29.76 -17.03
N ILE A 428 -18.67 -30.06 -17.83
CA ILE A 428 -19.86 -30.82 -17.39
C ILE A 428 -19.45 -32.20 -16.90
N ASN A 429 -18.55 -32.89 -17.61
CA ASN A 429 -18.07 -34.23 -17.26
C ASN A 429 -17.36 -34.29 -15.90
N ASP A 430 -16.71 -33.20 -15.50
CA ASP A 430 -16.00 -33.09 -14.23
C ASP A 430 -16.84 -32.42 -13.12
N TYR A 431 -18.05 -31.94 -13.43
CA TYR A 431 -18.79 -31.03 -12.55
C TYR A 431 -19.13 -31.63 -11.18
N SER A 432 -19.50 -32.91 -11.12
CA SER A 432 -19.76 -33.60 -9.85
C SER A 432 -18.52 -33.62 -8.95
N TRP A 433 -17.34 -33.87 -9.52
CA TRP A 433 -16.08 -33.82 -8.80
C TRP A 433 -15.74 -32.41 -8.33
N LEU A 434 -15.90 -31.40 -9.18
CA LEU A 434 -15.66 -30.01 -8.83
C LEU A 434 -16.56 -29.56 -7.66
N ARG A 435 -17.84 -29.96 -7.69
CA ARG A 435 -18.82 -29.66 -6.63
C ARG A 435 -18.44 -30.27 -5.27
N HIS A 436 -17.88 -31.47 -5.25
CA HIS A 436 -17.68 -32.23 -4.00
C HIS A 436 -16.23 -32.23 -3.49
N SER A 437 -15.25 -32.09 -4.38
CA SER A 437 -13.83 -32.27 -4.06
C SER A 437 -13.01 -30.99 -4.16
N CYS A 438 -13.54 -29.90 -4.71
CA CYS A 438 -12.84 -28.62 -4.83
C CYS A 438 -13.39 -27.58 -3.86
N GLY A 439 -12.68 -27.34 -2.74
CA GLY A 439 -13.15 -26.43 -1.69
C GLY A 439 -13.29 -24.96 -2.11
N SER A 440 -12.61 -24.53 -3.18
CA SER A 440 -12.71 -23.17 -3.73
C SER A 440 -13.75 -23.03 -4.86
N PHE A 441 -14.47 -24.11 -5.21
CA PHE A 441 -15.43 -24.10 -6.31
C PHE A 441 -16.79 -23.56 -5.86
N ASP A 442 -17.09 -22.30 -6.20
CA ASP A 442 -18.41 -21.73 -5.99
C ASP A 442 -19.35 -22.08 -7.16
N ARG A 443 -20.12 -23.15 -6.97
CA ARG A 443 -21.13 -23.65 -7.92
C ARG A 443 -22.00 -22.53 -8.50
N LYS A 444 -22.55 -21.64 -7.65
CA LYS A 444 -23.53 -20.64 -8.11
C LYS A 444 -22.87 -19.61 -9.02
N VAL A 445 -21.66 -19.19 -8.66
CA VAL A 445 -20.90 -18.21 -9.43
C VAL A 445 -20.48 -18.79 -10.78
N VAL A 446 -20.09 -20.07 -10.82
CA VAL A 446 -19.76 -20.78 -12.07
C VAL A 446 -20.98 -20.98 -12.96
N GLU A 447 -22.10 -21.47 -12.42
CA GLU A 447 -23.36 -21.66 -13.16
C GLU A 447 -23.86 -20.35 -13.78
N GLU A 448 -23.87 -19.26 -12.98
CA GLU A 448 -24.23 -17.93 -13.46
C GLU A 448 -23.24 -17.42 -14.52
N GLY A 449 -21.94 -17.69 -14.36
CA GLY A 449 -20.89 -17.33 -15.32
C GLY A 449 -21.11 -17.99 -16.68
N ILE A 450 -21.37 -19.30 -16.70
CA ILE A 450 -21.69 -20.07 -17.91
C ILE A 450 -22.97 -19.51 -18.55
N GLY A 451 -24.04 -19.37 -17.75
CA GLY A 451 -25.32 -18.88 -18.23
C GLY A 451 -25.24 -17.50 -18.88
N ARG A 452 -24.55 -16.55 -18.24
CA ARG A 452 -24.31 -15.21 -18.79
C ARG A 452 -23.48 -15.26 -20.06
N THR A 453 -22.44 -16.09 -20.11
CA THR A 453 -21.62 -16.26 -21.31
C THR A 453 -22.48 -16.72 -22.49
N ILE A 454 -23.35 -17.72 -22.29
CA ILE A 454 -24.26 -18.20 -23.35
C ILE A 454 -25.22 -17.09 -23.79
N LEU A 455 -25.84 -16.38 -22.85
CA LEU A 455 -26.83 -15.33 -23.12
C LEU A 455 -26.28 -14.11 -23.89
N THR A 456 -24.96 -14.02 -24.04
CA THR A 456 -24.29 -12.98 -24.83
C THR A 456 -24.09 -13.34 -26.31
N LEU A 457 -24.36 -14.58 -26.70
CA LEU A 457 -24.26 -15.06 -28.08
C LEU A 457 -25.54 -14.76 -28.88
N PRO A 458 -25.53 -14.87 -30.23
CA PRO A 458 -26.76 -14.88 -31.03
C PRO A 458 -27.76 -15.97 -30.61
N LEU A 459 -29.06 -15.77 -30.87
CA LEU A 459 -30.11 -16.71 -30.44
C LEU A 459 -29.96 -18.13 -31.00
N GLU A 460 -29.43 -18.26 -32.22
CA GLU A 460 -29.16 -19.56 -32.86
C GLU A 460 -28.09 -20.35 -32.10
N ASP A 461 -27.01 -19.67 -31.72
CA ASP A 461 -25.93 -20.26 -30.92
C ASP A 461 -26.41 -20.60 -29.51
N GLN A 462 -27.21 -19.72 -28.90
CA GLN A 462 -27.85 -19.99 -27.61
C GLN A 462 -28.72 -21.25 -27.68
N GLN A 463 -29.52 -21.42 -28.73
CA GLN A 463 -30.38 -22.58 -28.92
C GLN A 463 -29.57 -23.88 -28.97
N SER A 464 -28.53 -23.93 -29.80
CA SER A 464 -27.68 -25.13 -29.94
C SER A 464 -27.08 -25.57 -28.59
N ILE A 465 -26.57 -24.61 -27.83
CA ILE A 465 -25.93 -24.88 -26.54
C ILE A 465 -26.96 -25.24 -25.48
N MET A 466 -28.08 -24.53 -25.40
CA MET A 466 -29.15 -24.78 -24.43
C MET A 466 -29.80 -26.15 -24.61
N LEU A 467 -30.01 -26.60 -25.86
CA LEU A 467 -30.57 -27.92 -26.13
C LEU A 467 -29.57 -29.05 -25.79
N THR A 468 -28.29 -28.84 -26.10
CA THR A 468 -27.22 -29.77 -25.69
C THR A 468 -27.14 -29.88 -24.16
N TRP A 469 -27.15 -28.74 -23.47
CA TRP A 469 -27.18 -28.69 -22.01
C TRP A 469 -28.42 -29.38 -21.43
N LEU A 470 -29.63 -29.09 -21.95
CA LEU A 470 -30.87 -29.67 -21.47
C LEU A 470 -30.86 -31.20 -21.57
N SER A 471 -30.39 -31.73 -22.71
CA SER A 471 -30.19 -33.17 -22.90
C SER A 471 -29.25 -33.76 -21.85
N SER A 472 -28.12 -33.12 -21.57
CA SER A 472 -27.19 -33.57 -20.53
C SER A 472 -27.77 -33.45 -19.12
N PHE A 473 -28.43 -32.35 -18.80
CA PHE A 473 -29.05 -32.10 -17.49
C PHE A 473 -30.16 -33.11 -17.19
N LEU A 474 -30.98 -33.50 -18.19
CA LEU A 474 -31.98 -34.55 -18.03
C LEU A 474 -31.38 -35.95 -17.81
N LYS A 475 -30.14 -36.19 -18.26
CA LYS A 475 -29.44 -37.47 -18.09
C LYS A 475 -28.74 -37.60 -16.73
N VAL A 476 -28.01 -36.56 -16.30
CA VAL A 476 -27.14 -36.63 -15.11
C VAL A 476 -27.62 -35.76 -13.93
N GLY A 477 -28.69 -34.99 -14.12
CA GLY A 477 -29.32 -34.16 -13.10
C GLY A 477 -28.36 -33.19 -12.45
N ASP A 478 -28.29 -33.26 -11.13
CA ASP A 478 -27.54 -32.36 -10.26
C ASP A 478 -26.00 -32.52 -10.35
N SER A 479 -25.54 -33.49 -11.16
CA SER A 479 -24.15 -33.65 -11.58
C SER A 479 -23.77 -32.82 -12.82
N CYS A 480 -24.69 -31.99 -13.32
CA CYS A 480 -24.48 -31.00 -14.38
C CYS A 480 -24.69 -29.58 -13.82
N PRO A 481 -24.00 -28.54 -14.35
CA PRO A 481 -24.31 -27.16 -14.04
C PRO A 481 -25.80 -26.86 -14.26
N ASN A 482 -26.46 -26.26 -13.29
CA ASN A 482 -27.85 -25.82 -13.41
C ASN A 482 -27.90 -24.46 -14.13
N LEU A 483 -28.22 -24.48 -15.42
CA LEU A 483 -28.37 -23.30 -16.26
C LEU A 483 -29.84 -22.85 -16.43
N GLN A 484 -30.75 -23.32 -15.56
CA GLN A 484 -32.19 -23.05 -15.68
C GLN A 484 -32.51 -21.57 -15.82
N ARG A 485 -31.86 -20.69 -15.04
CA ARG A 485 -32.07 -19.24 -15.13
C ARG A 485 -31.76 -18.70 -16.52
N ALA A 486 -30.65 -19.14 -17.11
CA ALA A 486 -30.26 -18.72 -18.45
C ALA A 486 -31.17 -19.34 -19.52
N PHE A 487 -31.57 -20.60 -19.34
CA PHE A 487 -32.56 -21.26 -20.19
C PHE A 487 -33.90 -20.50 -20.21
N GLU A 488 -34.41 -20.06 -19.06
CA GLU A 488 -35.64 -19.28 -18.98
C GLU A 488 -35.53 -17.93 -19.72
N VAL A 489 -34.37 -17.27 -19.65
CA VAL A 489 -34.13 -16.01 -20.38
C VAL A 489 -34.13 -16.27 -21.88
N TRP A 490 -33.40 -17.28 -22.34
CA TRP A 490 -33.40 -17.70 -23.74
C TRP A 490 -34.82 -18.08 -24.21
N TRP A 491 -35.54 -18.90 -23.45
CA TRP A 491 -36.91 -19.32 -23.76
C TRP A 491 -37.86 -18.13 -23.95
N ARG A 492 -37.82 -17.13 -23.04
CA ARG A 492 -38.64 -15.93 -23.17
C ARG A 492 -38.28 -15.13 -24.43
N ARG A 493 -37.00 -15.04 -24.79
CA ARG A 493 -36.54 -14.35 -26.02
C ARG A 493 -36.97 -15.08 -27.29
N THR A 494 -37.01 -16.41 -27.26
CA THR A 494 -37.32 -17.24 -28.42
C THR A 494 -38.83 -17.42 -28.64
N PHE A 495 -39.61 -17.66 -27.58
CA PHE A 495 -41.01 -18.08 -27.71
C PHE A 495 -42.04 -17.07 -27.19
N VAL A 496 -41.67 -16.18 -26.27
CA VAL A 496 -42.64 -15.26 -25.63
C VAL A 496 -42.54 -13.84 -26.19
N ARG A 497 -41.32 -13.35 -26.42
CA ARG A 497 -41.04 -12.01 -26.95
C ARG A 497 -40.00 -12.07 -28.07
N PRO A 498 -40.30 -12.76 -29.19
CA PRO A 498 -39.43 -12.73 -30.34
C PRO A 498 -39.41 -11.30 -30.90
N TYR A 499 -38.24 -10.66 -30.89
CA TYR A 499 -38.03 -9.41 -31.60
C TYR A 499 -37.68 -9.74 -33.04
N VAL A 500 -38.66 -9.63 -33.93
CA VAL A 500 -38.42 -9.67 -35.37
C VAL A 500 -38.02 -8.25 -35.78
N GLU A 501 -36.84 -8.08 -36.38
CA GLU A 501 -36.50 -6.84 -37.06
C GLU A 501 -37.57 -6.59 -38.12
N THR A 502 -38.49 -5.68 -37.82
CA THR A 502 -39.48 -5.23 -38.79
C THR A 502 -38.70 -4.41 -39.81
N GLN A 503 -38.32 -5.02 -40.93
CA GLN A 503 -37.90 -4.25 -42.11
C GLN A 503 -39.00 -3.21 -42.37
N GLY A 504 -38.59 -1.95 -42.46
CA GLY A 504 -39.48 -0.80 -42.44
C GLY A 504 -40.64 -0.91 -43.43
N SER A 505 -41.84 -1.07 -42.88
CA SER A 505 -43.08 -0.64 -43.50
C SER A 505 -43.70 0.39 -42.56
N ILE A 506 -43.26 1.63 -42.69
CA ILE A 506 -44.05 2.78 -42.24
C ILE A 506 -45.29 2.78 -43.13
N HIS A 507 -46.36 2.14 -42.68
CA HIS A 507 -47.68 2.36 -43.26
C HIS A 507 -48.15 3.75 -42.82
N GLN A 508 -48.17 4.66 -43.79
CA GLN A 508 -49.09 5.79 -43.85
C GLN A 508 -50.53 5.30 -43.56
N GLN A 509 -51.11 5.78 -42.46
CA GLN A 509 -52.54 5.92 -42.11
C GLN A 509 -52.53 6.30 -40.61
N ASP A 510 -52.92 7.47 -40.12
CA ASP A 510 -54.00 8.36 -40.52
C ASP A 510 -53.64 9.81 -40.20
N CYS A 511 -53.79 10.71 -41.19
CA CYS A 511 -53.97 12.14 -40.95
C CYS A 511 -55.35 12.51 -41.50
N SER A 512 -56.37 12.49 -40.65
CA SER A 512 -57.62 13.21 -40.89
C SER A 512 -58.34 13.49 -39.57
N ILE A 513 -57.98 14.60 -38.93
CA ILE A 513 -58.89 15.33 -38.05
C ILE A 513 -58.76 16.81 -38.40
N ILE A 514 -59.73 17.29 -39.18
CA ILE A 514 -60.05 18.72 -39.31
C ILE A 514 -61.00 19.05 -38.16
N PRO A 515 -60.76 20.09 -37.34
CA PRO A 515 -61.83 20.73 -36.60
C PRO A 515 -62.31 21.99 -37.34
N GLN A 516 -63.58 21.98 -37.72
CA GLN A 516 -64.31 23.21 -38.02
C GLN A 516 -64.45 24.02 -36.73
N CYS A 517 -64.09 25.31 -36.81
CA CYS A 517 -64.53 26.33 -35.88
C CYS A 517 -64.83 27.58 -36.71
N GLU A 518 -66.11 27.95 -36.77
CA GLU A 518 -66.55 29.34 -36.90
C GLU A 518 -68.04 29.39 -36.54
N PRO A 519 -68.51 30.50 -35.96
CA PRO A 519 -69.79 31.09 -36.35
C PRO A 519 -69.60 32.20 -37.40
#